data_AF-A0A4V1UIK7-F1
#
_entry.id   AF-A0A4V1UIK7-F1
#
_cell.length_a   1.000
_cell.length_b   1.000
_cell.length_c   1.000
_cell.angle_alpha   90.00
_cell.angle_beta   90.00
_cell.angle_gamma   90.00
#
_symmetry.space_group_name_H-M   'P 1'
#
loop_
_entity.id
_entity.type
_entity.pdbx_description
1 polymer ?
#
loop_
_entity_poly.entity_id
_entity_poly.type
_entity_poly.pdbx_seq_one_letter_code
_entity_poly.pdbx_strand_id
1 'polypeptide(L)'
;MAATAYALVSQVRYRELKTRIALAAVIGTTAWFVAPDVWPIAWFIAVLVSQVIDWAVFSRYRRNPQWEPDRAYLILSCAVTALGVAVYSSIAVWLWIAGGDNGRLFAMVQVAGGLLHVSLHMHHARPILISAVAPHGAYFLGLPVVTAIVTSSWQELLIAFGCILYMSHLVVAVRQSSTTTEQLQAAREKAEVASAAKSDFLAVISHEIRTPMNAVISAANLLRRTDLDERQTEHVSMLTDAGEVLMGLLNDVLDFSKIEAGKMELELDDMD
;
A
#
# COMPACT_ATOMS: atom_id res chain seq x y z
N MET A 1 7.62 -13.53 2.62
CA MET A 1 8.61 -12.44 2.37
C MET A 1 7.89 -11.27 1.72
N ALA A 2 7.95 -10.10 2.34
CA ALA A 2 7.26 -8.89 1.90
C ALA A 2 7.83 -8.35 0.58
N ALA A 3 6.98 -7.72 -0.24
CA ALA A 3 7.41 -7.03 -1.45
C ALA A 3 8.28 -5.81 -1.11
N THR A 4 9.27 -5.50 -1.94
CA THR A 4 10.11 -4.31 -1.76
C THR A 4 9.30 -3.02 -1.90
N ALA A 5 9.76 -1.92 -1.29
CA ALA A 5 9.15 -0.59 -1.44
C ALA A 5 9.00 -0.17 -2.92
N TYR A 6 9.97 -0.54 -3.76
CA TYR A 6 9.94 -0.27 -5.21
C TYR A 6 8.85 -1.07 -5.93
N ALA A 7 8.63 -2.32 -5.54
CA ALA A 7 7.55 -3.15 -6.08
C ALA A 7 6.17 -2.60 -5.69
N LEU A 8 6.00 -2.13 -4.45
CA LEU A 8 4.77 -1.47 -3.99
C LEU A 8 4.47 -0.22 -4.82
N VAL A 9 5.44 0.69 -4.96
CA VAL A 9 5.31 1.89 -5.80
C VAL A 9 4.95 1.49 -7.23
N SER A 10 5.63 0.48 -7.78
CA SER A 10 5.38 0.01 -9.13
C SER A 10 3.98 -0.57 -9.36
N GLN A 11 3.38 -1.23 -8.36
CA GLN A 11 2.01 -1.74 -8.44
C GLN A 11 1.00 -0.59 -8.41
N VAL A 12 1.20 0.39 -7.54
CA VAL A 12 0.33 1.58 -7.46
C VAL A 12 0.34 2.33 -8.80
N ARG A 13 1.53 2.60 -9.35
CA ARG A 13 1.67 3.24 -10.68
C ARG A 13 0.93 2.51 -11.78
N TYR A 14 0.91 1.18 -11.75
CA TYR A 14 0.20 0.38 -12.75
C TYR A 14 -1.32 0.48 -12.61
N ARG A 15 -1.85 0.42 -11.39
CA ARG A 15 -3.31 0.57 -11.15
C ARG A 15 -3.81 1.94 -11.57
N GLU A 16 -3.02 2.98 -11.35
CA GLU A 16 -3.36 4.37 -11.67
C GLU A 16 -3.13 4.77 -13.13
N LEU A 17 -2.47 3.93 -13.93
CA LEU A 17 -2.12 4.27 -15.30
C LEU A 17 -3.33 4.78 -16.11
N LYS A 18 -4.48 4.11 -15.96
CA LYS A 18 -5.73 4.52 -16.61
C LYS A 18 -6.21 5.89 -16.13
N THR A 19 -6.17 6.12 -14.81
CA THR A 19 -6.56 7.39 -14.19
C THR A 19 -5.66 8.53 -14.65
N ARG A 20 -4.34 8.31 -14.74
CA ARG A 20 -3.38 9.33 -15.19
C ARG A 20 -3.60 9.71 -16.65
N ILE A 21 -3.88 8.72 -17.52
CA ILE A 21 -4.20 8.98 -18.93
C ILE A 21 -5.53 9.74 -19.06
N ALA A 22 -6.55 9.37 -18.29
CA ALA A 22 -7.83 10.07 -18.28
C ALA A 22 -7.68 11.52 -17.80
N LEU A 23 -6.93 11.75 -16.71
CA LEU A 23 -6.63 13.10 -16.21
C LEU A 23 -5.82 13.90 -17.23
N ALA A 24 -4.83 13.30 -17.89
CA ALA A 24 -4.07 13.96 -18.94
C ALA A 24 -4.99 14.38 -20.11
N ALA A 25 -5.93 13.53 -20.50
CA ALA A 25 -6.88 13.86 -21.55
C ALA A 25 -7.78 15.04 -21.16
N VAL A 26 -8.30 15.05 -19.92
CA VAL A 26 -9.11 16.17 -19.39
C VAL A 26 -8.28 17.46 -19.32
N ILE A 27 -7.05 17.40 -18.81
CA ILE A 27 -6.16 18.57 -18.75
C ILE A 27 -5.87 19.09 -20.16
N GLY A 28 -5.59 18.21 -21.11
CA GLY A 28 -5.28 18.58 -22.50
C GLY A 28 -6.48 19.22 -23.20
N THR A 29 -7.68 18.68 -23.03
CA THR A 29 -8.90 19.26 -23.61
C THR A 29 -9.22 20.62 -22.98
N THR A 30 -9.14 20.74 -21.65
CA THR A 30 -9.33 22.04 -20.99
C THR A 30 -8.28 23.05 -21.43
N ALA A 31 -7.01 22.64 -21.53
CA ALA A 31 -5.93 23.50 -21.99
C ALA A 31 -6.18 24.03 -23.41
N TRP A 32 -6.67 23.17 -24.31
CA TRP A 32 -7.07 23.56 -25.66
C TRP A 32 -8.23 24.57 -25.69
N PHE A 33 -9.20 24.46 -24.78
CA PHE A 33 -10.28 25.44 -24.67
C PHE A 33 -9.81 26.79 -24.13
N VAL A 34 -8.87 26.79 -23.18
CA VAL A 34 -8.32 28.00 -22.57
C VAL A 34 -7.42 28.75 -23.55
N ALA A 35 -6.58 28.02 -24.28
CA ALA A 35 -5.72 28.54 -25.33
C ALA A 35 -5.76 27.53 -26.49
N PRO A 36 -6.45 27.83 -27.60
CA PRO A 36 -6.46 26.95 -28.76
C PRO A 36 -5.12 27.03 -29.51
N ASP A 37 -4.35 25.94 -29.48
CA ASP A 37 -3.05 25.80 -30.16
C ASP A 37 -2.75 24.31 -30.39
N VAL A 38 -1.80 23.95 -31.24
CA VAL A 38 -1.34 22.57 -31.47
C VAL A 38 -0.68 21.97 -30.22
N TRP A 39 -0.19 22.81 -29.31
CA TRP A 39 0.61 22.38 -28.15
C TRP A 39 -0.07 21.38 -27.20
N PRO A 40 -1.33 21.54 -26.76
CA PRO A 40 -2.00 20.56 -25.90
C PRO A 40 -2.11 19.15 -26.51
N ILE A 41 -2.25 19.04 -27.83
CA ILE A 41 -2.25 17.74 -28.53
C ILE A 41 -0.85 17.13 -28.51
N ALA A 42 0.18 17.93 -28.87
CA ALA A 42 1.57 17.47 -28.84
C ALA A 42 2.01 17.04 -27.43
N TRP A 43 1.61 17.81 -26.41
CA TRP A 43 1.81 17.50 -25.01
C TRP A 43 1.13 16.19 -24.60
N PHE A 44 -0.13 15.98 -24.98
CA PHE A 44 -0.84 14.74 -24.65
C PHE A 44 -0.14 13.50 -25.25
N ILE A 45 0.32 13.60 -26.50
CA ILE A 45 1.12 12.53 -27.14
C ILE A 45 2.42 12.30 -26.36
N ALA A 46 3.13 13.36 -25.96
CA ALA A 46 4.35 13.25 -25.17
C ALA A 46 4.09 12.60 -23.79
N VAL A 47 2.96 12.88 -23.15
CA VAL A 47 2.52 12.22 -21.93
C VAL A 47 2.27 10.73 -22.16
N LEU A 48 1.58 10.34 -23.24
CA LEU A 48 1.36 8.93 -23.56
C LEU A 48 2.69 8.18 -23.77
N VAL A 49 3.64 8.79 -24.50
CA VAL A 49 4.98 8.21 -24.70
C VAL A 49 5.71 8.06 -23.36
N SER A 50 5.67 9.08 -22.50
CA SER A 50 6.30 9.00 -21.17
C SER A 50 5.67 7.93 -20.29
N GLN A 51 4.35 7.72 -20.36
CA GLN A 51 3.67 6.62 -19.65
C GLN A 51 4.10 5.24 -20.16
N VAL A 52 4.33 5.07 -21.46
CA VAL A 52 4.81 3.80 -22.02
C VAL A 52 6.23 3.49 -21.54
N ILE A 53 7.12 4.49 -21.55
CA ILE A 53 8.49 4.35 -21.04
C ILE A 53 8.46 4.01 -19.55
N ASP A 54 7.63 4.73 -18.78
CA ASP A 54 7.45 4.48 -17.35
C ASP A 54 6.95 3.06 -17.08
N TRP A 55 5.92 2.61 -17.81
CA TRP A 55 5.38 1.27 -17.69
C TRP A 55 6.44 0.19 -17.96
N ALA A 56 7.28 0.40 -18.98
CA ALA A 56 8.35 -0.52 -19.37
C ALA A 56 9.43 -0.63 -18.29
N VAL A 57 9.94 0.50 -17.78
CA VAL A 57 10.97 0.52 -16.73
C VAL A 57 10.43 -0.02 -15.42
N PHE A 58 9.18 0.29 -15.05
CA PHE A 58 8.60 -0.22 -13.82
C PHE A 58 8.09 -1.68 -13.94
N SER A 59 7.96 -2.23 -15.15
CA SER A 59 7.52 -3.62 -15.34
C SER A 59 8.42 -4.64 -14.63
N ARG A 60 9.73 -4.37 -14.54
CA ARG A 60 10.70 -5.25 -13.89
C ARG A 60 10.43 -5.39 -12.39
N TYR A 61 10.12 -4.28 -11.71
CA TYR A 61 9.74 -4.28 -10.29
C TYR A 61 8.44 -5.04 -10.03
N ARG A 62 7.47 -5.00 -10.97
CA ARG A 62 6.22 -5.78 -10.82
C ARG A 62 6.42 -7.27 -11.00
N ARG A 63 7.26 -7.67 -11.97
CA ARG A 63 7.52 -9.08 -12.27
C ARG A 63 8.33 -9.75 -11.18
N ASN A 64 9.26 -9.02 -10.55
CA ASN A 64 10.13 -9.52 -9.49
C ASN A 64 9.98 -8.68 -8.21
N PRO A 65 8.94 -8.90 -7.38
CA PRO A 65 8.67 -8.06 -6.21
C PRO A 65 9.77 -8.06 -5.14
N GLN A 66 10.59 -9.10 -5.12
CA GLN A 66 11.70 -9.30 -4.16
C GLN A 66 13.03 -8.74 -4.67
N TRP A 67 13.11 -8.32 -5.93
CA TRP A 67 14.36 -7.84 -6.52
C TRP A 67 14.64 -6.40 -6.08
N GLU A 68 15.82 -6.17 -5.51
CA GLU A 68 16.33 -4.84 -5.24
C GLU A 68 17.09 -4.28 -6.45
N PRO A 69 16.84 -3.02 -6.84
CA PRO A 69 17.50 -2.44 -7.99
C PRO A 69 18.95 -2.09 -7.73
N ASP A 70 19.81 -2.37 -8.71
CA ASP A 70 21.16 -1.82 -8.75
C ASP A 70 21.12 -0.29 -8.82
N ARG A 71 22.19 0.37 -8.39
CA ARG A 71 22.31 1.84 -8.40
C ARG A 71 22.01 2.44 -9.78
N ALA A 72 22.48 1.81 -10.85
CA ALA A 72 22.22 2.26 -12.22
C ALA A 72 20.73 2.20 -12.58
N TYR A 73 20.04 1.14 -12.17
CA TYR A 73 18.61 0.98 -12.43
C TYR A 73 17.75 1.93 -11.59
N LEU A 74 18.18 2.21 -10.36
CA LEU A 74 17.56 3.24 -9.53
C LEU A 74 17.69 4.62 -10.16
N ILE A 75 18.89 4.99 -10.65
CA ILE A 75 19.12 6.26 -11.34
C ILE A 75 18.23 6.35 -12.60
N LEU A 76 18.18 5.29 -13.41
CA LEU A 76 17.29 5.22 -14.57
C LEU A 76 15.82 5.43 -14.17
N SER A 77 15.37 4.77 -13.11
CA SER A 77 13.99 4.88 -12.62
C SER A 77 13.66 6.31 -12.15
N CYS A 78 14.59 6.95 -11.45
CA CYS A 78 14.47 8.36 -11.03
C CYS A 78 14.48 9.31 -12.22
N ALA A 79 15.37 9.10 -13.20
CA ALA A 79 15.47 9.93 -14.39
C ALA A 79 14.19 9.86 -15.25
N VAL A 80 13.66 8.65 -15.46
CA VAL A 80 12.40 8.44 -16.19
C VAL A 80 11.22 9.06 -15.44
N THR A 81 11.19 8.93 -14.12
CA THR A 81 10.15 9.55 -13.30
C THR A 81 10.22 11.07 -13.38
N ALA A 82 11.40 11.67 -13.20
CA ALA A 82 11.60 13.11 -13.31
C ALA A 82 11.24 13.64 -14.69
N LEU A 83 11.64 12.93 -15.76
CA LEU A 83 11.30 13.29 -17.14
C LEU A 83 9.80 13.23 -17.39
N GLY A 84 9.14 12.12 -17.04
CA GLY A 84 7.70 11.96 -17.25
C GLY A 84 6.88 13.00 -16.50
N VAL A 85 7.34 13.35 -15.29
CA VAL A 85 6.76 14.41 -14.46
C VAL A 85 6.99 15.79 -15.08
N ALA A 86 8.21 16.11 -15.51
CA ALA A 86 8.50 17.38 -16.19
C ALA A 86 7.65 17.55 -17.45
N VAL A 87 7.50 16.49 -18.26
CA VAL A 87 6.61 16.48 -19.43
C VAL A 87 5.16 16.68 -19.01
N TYR A 88 4.67 15.99 -17.98
CA TYR A 88 3.30 16.15 -17.51
C TYR A 88 3.00 17.58 -17.03
N SER A 89 3.93 18.19 -16.28
CA SER A 89 3.77 19.54 -15.74
C SER A 89 4.10 20.65 -16.75
N SER A 90 4.66 20.35 -17.92
CA SER A 90 5.03 21.37 -18.91
C SER A 90 3.83 22.10 -19.53
N ILE A 91 2.64 21.48 -19.51
CA ILE A 91 1.41 22.15 -19.96
C ILE A 91 1.06 23.35 -19.06
N ALA A 92 1.41 23.30 -17.77
CA ALA A 92 1.21 24.45 -16.87
C ALA A 92 2.12 25.61 -17.26
N VAL A 93 3.37 25.35 -17.65
CA VAL A 93 4.28 26.40 -18.15
C VAL A 93 3.68 27.08 -19.37
N TRP A 94 3.15 26.29 -20.31
CA TRP A 94 2.55 26.83 -21.51
C TRP A 94 1.27 27.63 -21.22
N LEU A 95 0.36 27.09 -20.40
CA LEU A 95 -0.87 27.79 -19.98
C LEU A 95 -0.59 29.07 -19.19
N TRP A 96 0.49 29.08 -18.41
CA TRP A 96 0.91 30.24 -17.65
C TRP A 96 1.32 31.42 -18.55
N ILE A 97 1.99 31.11 -19.67
CA ILE A 97 2.48 32.11 -20.62
C ILE A 97 1.38 32.51 -21.61
N ALA A 98 0.66 31.53 -22.18
CA ALA A 98 -0.27 31.75 -23.29
C ALA A 98 -1.75 31.92 -22.86
N GLY A 99 -2.14 31.39 -21.71
CA GLY A 99 -3.55 31.28 -21.32
C GLY A 99 -4.12 32.47 -20.51
N GLY A 100 -3.35 33.55 -20.34
CA GLY A 100 -3.75 34.71 -19.53
C GLY A 100 -4.08 34.32 -18.08
N ASP A 101 -4.94 35.09 -17.42
CA ASP A 101 -5.27 34.89 -16.00
C ASP A 101 -5.96 33.54 -15.74
N ASN A 102 -6.87 33.14 -16.64
CA ASN A 102 -7.56 31.85 -16.55
C ASN A 102 -6.59 30.67 -16.70
N GLY A 103 -5.62 30.78 -17.61
CA GLY A 103 -4.56 29.79 -17.80
C GLY A 103 -3.63 29.67 -16.61
N ARG A 104 -3.26 30.80 -15.97
CA ARG A 104 -2.45 30.81 -14.75
C ARG A 104 -3.14 30.11 -13.58
N LEU A 105 -4.44 30.37 -13.39
CA LEU A 105 -5.24 29.68 -12.36
C LEU A 105 -5.27 28.17 -12.60
N PHE A 106 -5.57 27.75 -13.83
CA PHE A 106 -5.63 26.33 -14.16
C PHE A 106 -4.25 25.65 -14.04
N ALA A 107 -3.17 26.32 -14.46
CA ALA A 107 -1.80 25.85 -14.31
C ALA A 107 -1.45 25.58 -12.84
N MET A 108 -1.81 26.48 -11.92
CA MET A 108 -1.54 26.29 -10.49
C MET A 108 -2.34 25.13 -9.90
N VAL A 109 -3.62 25.01 -10.23
CA VAL A 109 -4.45 23.87 -9.79
C VAL A 109 -3.90 22.55 -10.33
N GLN A 110 -3.47 22.53 -11.58
CA GLN A 110 -2.92 21.33 -12.23
C GLN A 110 -1.61 20.88 -11.57
N VAL A 111 -0.67 21.79 -11.33
CA VAL A 111 0.61 21.47 -10.70
C VAL A 111 0.44 21.11 -9.23
N ALA A 112 -0.44 21.81 -8.49
CA ALA A 112 -0.78 21.45 -7.11
C ALA A 112 -1.40 20.06 -7.02
N GLY A 113 -2.37 19.73 -7.89
CA GLY A 113 -2.96 18.40 -7.97
C GLY A 113 -1.92 17.32 -8.29
N GLY A 114 -0.98 17.60 -9.20
CA GLY A 114 0.14 16.71 -9.52
C GLY A 114 1.09 16.47 -8.32
N LEU A 115 1.44 17.54 -7.58
CA LEU A 115 2.22 17.46 -6.35
C LEU A 115 1.54 16.59 -5.30
N LEU A 116 0.25 16.81 -5.06
CA LEU A 116 -0.54 16.02 -4.11
C LEU A 116 -0.56 14.54 -4.52
N HIS A 117 -0.87 14.28 -5.78
CA HIS A 117 -0.97 12.93 -6.33
C HIS A 117 0.34 12.16 -6.15
N VAL A 118 1.48 12.73 -6.57
CA VAL A 118 2.80 12.10 -6.43
C VAL A 118 3.16 11.87 -4.96
N SER A 119 2.88 12.86 -4.11
CA SER A 119 3.26 12.85 -2.70
C SER A 119 2.53 11.78 -1.88
N LEU A 120 1.25 11.55 -2.18
CA LEU A 120 0.45 10.54 -1.49
C LEU A 120 0.84 9.11 -1.90
N HIS A 121 1.24 8.88 -3.14
CA HIS A 121 1.41 7.52 -3.68
C HIS A 121 2.87 7.03 -3.68
N MET A 122 3.87 7.93 -3.63
CA MET A 122 5.29 7.56 -3.75
C MET A 122 6.08 7.62 -2.43
N HIS A 123 5.43 7.86 -1.29
CA HIS A 123 6.11 8.07 0.00
C HIS A 123 6.95 6.89 0.49
N HIS A 124 6.65 5.67 0.04
CA HIS A 124 7.39 4.45 0.39
C HIS A 124 8.84 4.42 -0.15
N ALA A 125 9.15 5.16 -1.23
CA ALA A 125 10.47 5.16 -1.86
C ALA A 125 11.00 6.60 -2.03
N ARG A 126 11.78 7.07 -1.04
CA ARG A 126 12.30 8.46 -1.00
C ARG A 126 12.99 8.91 -2.30
N PRO A 127 13.88 8.13 -2.96
CA PRO A 127 14.53 8.58 -4.18
C PRO A 127 13.54 8.85 -5.32
N ILE A 128 12.54 7.98 -5.48
CA ILE A 128 11.51 8.13 -6.51
C ILE A 128 10.61 9.32 -6.18
N LEU A 129 10.20 9.47 -4.92
CA LEU A 129 9.42 10.62 -4.46
C LEU A 129 10.13 11.95 -4.78
N ILE A 130 11.41 12.08 -4.41
CA ILE A 130 12.19 13.30 -4.65
C ILE A 130 12.28 13.57 -6.15
N SER A 131 12.56 12.55 -6.96
CA SER A 131 12.63 12.69 -8.42
C SER A 131 11.31 13.15 -9.06
N ALA A 132 10.18 12.81 -8.45
CA ALA A 132 8.86 13.18 -8.93
C ALA A 132 8.39 14.56 -8.40
N VAL A 133 8.73 14.90 -7.15
CA VAL A 133 8.36 16.19 -6.55
C VAL A 133 9.23 17.32 -7.11
N ALA A 134 10.50 17.08 -7.41
CA ALA A 134 11.42 18.14 -7.81
C ALA A 134 10.98 18.92 -9.08
N PRO A 135 10.58 18.28 -10.20
CA PRO A 135 10.12 19.03 -11.37
C PRO A 135 8.79 19.77 -11.13
N HIS A 136 7.82 19.14 -10.46
CA HIS A 136 6.58 19.84 -10.11
C HIS A 136 6.84 21.05 -9.21
N GLY A 137 7.64 20.88 -8.16
CA GLY A 137 7.99 21.95 -7.23
C GLY A 137 8.73 23.09 -7.92
N ALA A 138 9.62 22.77 -8.87
CA ALA A 138 10.32 23.75 -9.68
C ALA A 138 9.35 24.59 -10.52
N TYR A 139 8.33 23.99 -11.16
CA TYR A 139 7.34 24.76 -11.91
C TYR A 139 6.35 25.49 -10.99
N PHE A 140 5.92 24.86 -9.90
CA PHE A 140 4.95 25.41 -8.98
C PHE A 140 5.45 26.70 -8.32
N LEU A 141 6.72 26.72 -7.89
CA LEU A 141 7.33 27.91 -7.29
C LEU A 141 7.99 28.81 -8.34
N GLY A 142 8.62 28.22 -9.35
CA GLY A 142 9.39 28.96 -10.35
C GLY A 142 8.53 29.86 -11.22
N LEU A 143 7.36 29.40 -11.67
CA LEU A 143 6.48 30.19 -12.54
C LEU A 143 6.05 31.53 -11.89
N PRO A 144 5.44 31.55 -10.70
CA PRO A 144 5.04 32.81 -10.07
C PRO A 144 6.25 33.66 -9.66
N VAL A 145 7.34 33.06 -9.17
CA VAL A 145 8.55 33.82 -8.77
C VAL A 145 9.21 34.50 -9.96
N VAL A 146 9.43 33.79 -11.06
CA VAL A 146 10.03 34.36 -12.27
C VAL A 146 9.14 35.46 -12.84
N THR A 147 7.82 35.23 -12.89
CA THR A 147 6.87 36.21 -13.38
C THR A 147 6.82 37.45 -12.49
N ALA A 148 6.87 37.29 -11.16
CA ALA A 148 6.96 38.38 -10.21
C ALA A 148 8.20 39.25 -10.43
N ILE A 149 9.37 38.62 -10.65
CA ILE A 149 10.63 39.34 -10.89
C ILE A 149 10.56 40.11 -12.21
N VAL A 150 10.06 39.49 -13.28
CA VAL A 150 10.02 40.11 -14.62
C VAL A 150 8.98 41.24 -14.69
N THR A 151 7.79 41.04 -14.11
CA THR A 151 6.68 42.00 -14.19
C THR A 151 6.68 43.03 -13.06
N SER A 152 7.51 42.84 -12.02
CA SER A 152 7.45 43.60 -10.76
C SER A 152 6.05 43.63 -10.12
N SER A 153 5.24 42.58 -10.35
CA SER A 153 3.88 42.50 -9.82
C SER A 153 3.85 41.87 -8.41
N TRP A 154 3.24 42.57 -7.48
CA TRP A 154 2.99 42.07 -6.12
C TRP A 154 1.96 40.92 -6.08
N GLN A 155 1.07 40.83 -7.08
CA GLN A 155 0.08 39.75 -7.16
C GLN A 155 0.75 38.40 -7.38
N GLU A 156 1.81 38.36 -8.20
CA GLU A 156 2.58 37.14 -8.46
C GLU A 156 3.39 36.69 -7.24
N LEU A 157 3.86 37.64 -6.42
CA LEU A 157 4.48 37.32 -5.13
C LEU A 157 3.48 36.67 -4.16
N LEU A 158 2.22 37.13 -4.13
CA LEU A 158 1.18 36.48 -3.33
C LEU A 158 0.94 35.03 -3.77
N ILE A 159 0.92 34.76 -5.08
CA ILE A 159 0.80 33.39 -5.59
C ILE A 159 2.00 32.55 -5.13
N ALA A 160 3.22 33.08 -5.22
CA ALA A 160 4.42 32.39 -4.73
C ALA A 160 4.34 32.07 -3.23
N PHE A 161 3.85 33.00 -2.39
CA PHE A 161 3.62 32.73 -0.97
C PHE A 161 2.56 31.64 -0.76
N GLY A 162 1.47 31.65 -1.55
CA GLY A 162 0.47 30.58 -1.56
C GLY A 162 1.07 29.22 -1.91
N CYS A 163 1.96 29.17 -2.90
CA CYS A 163 2.68 27.94 -3.27
C CYS A 163 3.59 27.43 -2.14
N ILE A 164 4.28 28.32 -1.43
CA ILE A 164 5.10 27.96 -0.26
C ILE A 164 4.22 27.40 0.87
N LEU A 165 3.10 28.05 1.16
CA LEU A 165 2.16 27.60 2.18
C LEU A 165 1.60 26.20 1.83
N TYR A 166 1.18 26.01 0.58
CA TYR A 166 0.72 24.72 0.08
C TYR A 166 1.80 23.63 0.23
N MET A 167 3.04 23.92 -0.17
CA MET A 167 4.16 22.98 -0.04
C MET A 167 4.45 22.63 1.42
N SER A 168 4.36 23.61 2.33
CA SER A 168 4.50 23.39 3.77
C SER A 168 3.45 22.39 4.29
N HIS A 169 2.18 22.60 3.97
CA HIS A 169 1.10 21.68 4.34
C HIS A 169 1.28 20.29 3.72
N LEU A 170 1.71 20.23 2.46
CA LEU A 170 1.95 18.97 1.76
C LEU A 170 3.07 18.17 2.45
N VAL A 171 4.17 18.81 2.84
CA VAL A 171 5.28 18.15 3.56
C VAL A 171 4.79 17.59 4.89
N VAL A 172 3.98 18.34 5.65
CA VAL A 172 3.39 17.86 6.91
C VAL A 172 2.47 16.67 6.65
N ALA A 173 1.60 16.74 5.64
CA ALA A 173 0.68 15.66 5.29
C ALA A 173 1.42 14.36 4.90
N VAL A 174 2.49 14.45 4.10
CA VAL A 174 3.32 13.29 3.71
C VAL A 174 4.02 12.67 4.92
N ARG A 175 4.59 13.50 5.80
CA ARG A 175 5.25 13.02 7.03
C ARG A 175 4.26 12.28 7.93
N GLN A 176 3.07 12.84 8.10
CA GLN A 176 2.01 12.20 8.89
C GLN A 176 1.61 10.86 8.30
N SER A 177 1.34 10.80 6.98
CA SER A 177 0.99 9.56 6.30
C SER A 177 2.07 8.48 6.46
N SER A 178 3.34 8.84 6.24
CA SER A 178 4.47 7.89 6.38
C SER A 178 4.54 7.33 7.80
N THR A 179 4.39 8.19 8.81
CA THR A 179 4.46 7.79 10.23
C THR A 179 3.31 6.85 10.59
N THR A 180 2.09 7.17 10.16
CA THR A 180 0.92 6.31 10.38
C THR A 180 1.08 4.95 9.71
N THR A 181 1.59 4.91 8.48
CA THR A 181 1.83 3.64 7.77
C THR A 181 2.89 2.79 8.48
N GLU A 182 3.99 3.38 8.94
CA GLU A 182 5.03 2.68 9.71
C GLU A 182 4.49 2.13 11.04
N GLN A 183 3.70 2.91 11.77
CA GLN A 183 3.06 2.48 13.02
C GLN A 183 2.06 1.34 12.78
N LEU A 184 1.25 1.44 11.72
CA LEU A 184 0.29 0.41 11.36
C LEU A 184 1.00 -0.90 10.99
N GLN A 185 2.09 -0.82 10.21
CA GLN A 185 2.89 -1.98 9.85
C GLN A 185 3.52 -2.63 11.08
N ALA A 186 4.11 -1.85 11.99
CA ALA A 186 4.69 -2.37 13.23
C ALA A 186 3.64 -3.00 14.16
N ALA A 187 2.46 -2.39 14.27
CA ALA A 187 1.36 -2.94 15.06
C ALA A 187 0.83 -4.25 14.47
N ARG A 188 0.73 -4.32 13.14
CA ARG A 188 0.35 -5.53 12.41
C ARG A 188 1.36 -6.66 12.64
N GLU A 189 2.65 -6.39 12.46
CA GLU A 189 3.71 -7.40 12.69
C GLU A 189 3.69 -7.92 14.12
N LYS A 190 3.50 -7.02 15.11
CA LYS A 190 3.35 -7.42 16.52
C LYS A 190 2.13 -8.32 16.74
N ALA A 191 1.01 -8.02 16.11
CA ALA A 191 -0.20 -8.83 16.20
C ALA A 191 -0.02 -10.21 15.55
N GLU A 192 0.63 -10.27 14.38
CA GLU A 192 0.94 -11.52 13.67
C GLU A 192 1.88 -12.42 14.51
N VAL A 193 2.92 -11.86 15.11
CA VAL A 193 3.84 -12.60 16.01
C VAL A 193 3.10 -13.12 17.25
N ALA A 194 2.26 -12.29 17.88
CA ALA A 194 1.49 -12.71 19.06
C ALA A 194 0.49 -13.83 18.72
N SER A 195 -0.18 -13.74 17.56
CA SER A 195 -1.10 -14.77 17.07
C SER A 195 -0.37 -16.09 16.79
N ALA A 196 0.79 -16.04 16.14
CA ALA A 196 1.62 -17.21 15.90
C ALA A 196 2.06 -17.88 17.22
N ALA A 197 2.58 -17.10 18.18
CA ALA A 197 3.00 -17.62 19.47
C ALA A 197 1.83 -18.24 20.27
N LYS A 198 0.63 -17.65 20.21
CA LYS A 198 -0.59 -18.21 20.80
C LYS A 198 -0.95 -19.56 20.16
N SER A 199 -0.89 -19.65 18.84
CA SER A 199 -1.20 -20.88 18.11
C SER A 199 -0.21 -21.99 18.44
N ASP A 200 1.09 -21.68 18.45
CA ASP A 200 2.14 -22.65 18.80
C ASP A 200 1.99 -23.12 20.26
N PHE A 201 1.67 -22.22 21.19
CA PHE A 201 1.40 -22.58 22.58
C PHE A 201 0.21 -23.52 22.72
N LEU A 202 -0.92 -23.22 22.06
CA LEU A 202 -2.11 -24.07 22.10
C LEU A 202 -1.85 -25.45 21.49
N ALA A 203 -1.09 -25.52 20.39
CA ALA A 203 -0.70 -26.78 19.75
C ALA A 203 0.13 -27.66 20.70
N VAL A 204 1.16 -27.09 21.35
CA VAL A 204 2.01 -27.81 22.30
C VAL A 204 1.21 -28.29 23.49
N ILE A 205 0.45 -27.40 24.14
CA ILE A 205 -0.33 -27.75 25.34
C ILE A 205 -1.38 -28.82 25.02
N SER A 206 -2.00 -28.77 23.84
CA SER A 206 -2.95 -29.81 23.46
C SER A 206 -2.30 -31.18 23.33
N HIS A 207 -1.09 -31.26 22.75
CA HIS A 207 -0.35 -32.51 22.68
C HIS A 207 0.02 -33.04 24.07
N GLU A 208 0.46 -32.14 24.97
CA GLU A 208 0.84 -32.47 26.35
C GLU A 208 -0.35 -32.85 27.24
N ILE A 209 -1.56 -32.35 26.96
CA ILE A 209 -2.79 -32.75 27.69
C ILE A 209 -3.39 -34.04 27.11
N ARG A 210 -3.36 -34.21 25.79
CA ARG A 210 -3.90 -35.41 25.12
C ARG A 210 -3.27 -36.70 25.63
N THR A 211 -1.96 -36.72 25.83
CA THR A 211 -1.22 -37.91 26.27
C THR A 211 -1.69 -38.43 27.65
N PRO A 212 -1.68 -37.64 28.74
CA PRO A 212 -2.19 -38.08 30.03
C PRO A 212 -3.70 -38.31 30.00
N MET A 213 -4.47 -37.56 29.22
CA MET A 213 -5.92 -37.77 29.15
C MET A 213 -6.29 -39.12 28.52
N ASN A 214 -5.62 -39.47 27.42
CA ASN A 214 -5.76 -40.79 26.80
C ASN A 214 -5.32 -41.91 27.75
N ALA A 215 -4.30 -41.68 28.60
CA ALA A 215 -3.92 -42.65 29.63
C ALA A 215 -5.01 -42.83 30.69
N VAL A 216 -5.64 -41.74 31.15
CA VAL A 216 -6.77 -41.79 32.10
C VAL A 216 -7.98 -42.51 31.50
N ILE A 217 -8.37 -42.17 30.27
CA ILE A 217 -9.48 -42.81 29.56
C ILE A 217 -9.18 -44.30 29.33
N SER A 218 -7.94 -44.64 28.97
CA SER A 218 -7.51 -46.04 28.79
C SER A 218 -7.57 -46.81 30.11
N ALA A 219 -7.08 -46.23 31.21
CA ALA A 219 -7.14 -46.85 32.53
C ALA A 219 -8.60 -47.06 33.00
N ALA A 220 -9.48 -46.07 32.81
CA ALA A 220 -10.91 -46.20 33.10
C ALA A 220 -11.55 -47.33 32.26
N ASN A 221 -11.23 -47.40 30.95
CA ASN A 221 -11.69 -48.47 30.07
C ASN A 221 -11.19 -49.87 30.47
N LEU A 222 -9.97 -49.98 31.02
CA LEU A 222 -9.44 -51.23 31.56
C LEU A 222 -10.14 -51.63 32.86
N LEU A 223 -10.35 -50.68 33.79
CA LEU A 223 -11.11 -50.91 35.03
C LEU A 223 -12.55 -51.33 34.75
N ARG A 224 -13.18 -50.78 33.71
CA ARG A 224 -14.54 -51.16 33.28
C ARG A 224 -14.65 -52.63 32.85
N ARG A 225 -13.52 -53.32 32.60
CA ARG A 225 -13.47 -54.74 32.25
C ARG A 225 -13.19 -55.66 33.45
N THR A 226 -13.07 -55.11 34.66
CA THR A 226 -12.90 -55.88 35.91
C THR A 226 -14.22 -56.01 36.67
N ASP A 227 -14.26 -56.86 37.70
CA ASP A 227 -15.41 -56.93 38.60
C ASP A 227 -15.51 -55.65 39.44
N LEU A 228 -16.51 -54.82 39.17
CA LEU A 228 -16.81 -53.57 39.86
C LEU A 228 -18.18 -53.67 40.56
N ASP A 229 -18.31 -53.05 41.73
CA ASP A 229 -19.62 -52.82 42.32
C ASP A 229 -20.41 -51.72 41.57
N GLU A 230 -21.68 -51.54 41.92
CA GLU A 230 -22.59 -50.60 41.25
C GLU A 230 -22.09 -49.14 41.33
N ARG A 231 -21.51 -48.74 42.47
CA ARG A 231 -20.96 -47.39 42.66
C ARG A 231 -19.65 -47.19 41.91
N GLN A 232 -18.78 -48.19 41.92
CA GLN A 232 -17.52 -48.17 41.18
C GLN A 232 -17.76 -48.10 39.67
N THR A 233 -18.77 -48.81 39.17
CA THR A 233 -19.19 -48.74 37.76
C THR A 233 -19.63 -47.33 37.39
N GLU A 234 -20.45 -46.70 38.22
CA GLU A 234 -20.93 -45.32 38.00
C GLU A 234 -19.76 -44.32 38.00
N HIS A 235 -18.80 -44.45 38.93
CA HIS A 235 -17.60 -43.62 38.97
C HIS A 235 -16.71 -43.79 37.72
N VAL A 236 -16.49 -45.02 37.24
CA VAL A 236 -15.68 -45.29 36.04
C VAL A 236 -16.37 -44.73 34.78
N SER A 237 -17.69 -44.80 34.71
CA SER A 237 -18.46 -44.16 33.63
C SER A 237 -18.24 -42.65 33.65
N MET A 238 -18.43 -42.00 34.81
CA MET A 238 -18.22 -40.55 34.95
C MET A 238 -16.80 -40.11 34.56
N LEU A 239 -15.77 -40.89 34.92
CA LEU A 239 -14.39 -40.60 34.52
C LEU A 239 -14.18 -40.68 33.00
N THR A 240 -14.81 -41.66 32.35
CA THR A 240 -14.70 -41.83 30.90
C THR A 240 -15.42 -40.69 30.17
N ASP A 241 -16.66 -40.40 30.56
CA ASP A 241 -17.47 -39.33 29.97
C ASP A 241 -16.80 -37.96 30.12
N ALA A 242 -16.25 -37.67 31.30
CA ALA A 242 -15.51 -36.42 31.54
C ALA A 242 -14.23 -36.32 30.69
N GLY A 243 -13.53 -37.44 30.49
CA GLY A 243 -12.36 -37.51 29.62
C GLY A 243 -12.69 -37.24 28.15
N GLU A 244 -13.77 -37.83 27.64
CA GLU A 244 -14.24 -37.62 26.27
C GLU A 244 -14.69 -36.17 26.04
N VAL A 245 -15.44 -35.58 26.98
CA VAL A 245 -15.83 -34.15 26.93
C VAL A 245 -14.61 -33.24 26.90
N LEU A 246 -13.61 -33.49 27.76
CA LEU A 246 -12.40 -32.67 27.80
C LEU A 246 -11.59 -32.79 26.49
N MET A 247 -11.53 -33.98 25.91
CA MET A 247 -10.90 -34.20 24.60
C MET A 247 -11.63 -33.46 23.48
N GLY A 248 -12.96 -33.43 23.51
CA GLY A 248 -13.78 -32.64 22.58
C GLY A 248 -13.47 -31.14 22.67
N LEU A 249 -13.54 -30.57 23.88
CA LEU A 249 -13.22 -29.16 24.13
C LEU A 249 -11.79 -28.79 23.70
N LEU A 250 -10.84 -29.70 23.92
CA LEU A 250 -9.45 -29.50 23.54
C LEU A 250 -9.29 -29.43 22.01
N ASN A 251 -10.00 -30.28 21.27
CA ASN A 251 -10.02 -30.25 19.82
C ASN A 251 -10.68 -28.98 19.30
N ASP A 252 -11.81 -28.56 19.88
CA ASP A 252 -12.50 -27.32 19.50
C ASP A 252 -11.60 -26.09 19.65
N VAL A 253 -10.83 -26.01 20.75
CA VAL A 253 -9.85 -24.92 20.97
C VAL A 253 -8.73 -24.93 19.94
N LEU A 254 -8.24 -26.12 19.55
CA LEU A 254 -7.23 -26.24 18.50
C LEU A 254 -7.76 -25.81 17.14
N ASP A 255 -8.96 -26.24 16.78
CA ASP A 255 -9.55 -25.93 15.48
C ASP A 255 -9.89 -24.44 15.40
N PHE A 256 -10.38 -23.83 16.49
CA PHE A 256 -10.50 -22.39 16.60
C PHE A 256 -9.16 -21.68 16.35
N SER A 257 -8.07 -22.18 16.94
CA SER A 257 -6.73 -21.60 16.72
C SER A 257 -6.25 -21.73 15.28
N LYS A 258 -6.58 -22.82 14.58
CA LYS A 258 -6.24 -23.00 13.15
C LYS A 258 -7.05 -22.05 12.27
N ILE A 259 -8.33 -21.85 12.58
CA ILE A 259 -9.21 -20.89 11.89
C ILE A 259 -8.66 -19.47 12.05
N GLU A 260 -8.36 -19.06 13.28
CA GLU A 260 -7.81 -17.72 13.57
C GLU A 260 -6.48 -17.46 12.83
N ALA A 261 -5.65 -18.49 12.66
CA ALA A 261 -4.40 -18.43 11.92
C ALA A 261 -4.56 -18.57 10.38
N GLY A 262 -5.76 -18.80 9.87
CA GLY A 262 -6.02 -19.05 8.45
C GLY A 262 -5.40 -20.36 7.93
N LYS A 263 -5.15 -21.34 8.80
CA LYS A 263 -4.52 -22.64 8.50
C LYS A 263 -5.53 -23.79 8.44
N MET A 264 -6.83 -23.52 8.49
CA MET A 264 -7.85 -24.57 8.36
C MET A 264 -7.98 -24.97 6.89
N GLU A 265 -7.58 -26.20 6.57
CA GLU A 265 -7.82 -26.81 5.27
C GLU A 265 -9.12 -27.60 5.34
N LEU A 266 -9.98 -27.42 4.34
CA LEU A 266 -11.20 -28.21 4.19
C LEU A 266 -10.86 -29.42 3.33
N GLU A 267 -10.99 -30.60 3.89
CA GLU A 267 -11.00 -31.83 3.11
C GLU A 267 -12.35 -31.94 2.40
N LEU A 268 -12.32 -31.99 1.06
CA LEU A 268 -13.48 -32.27 0.25
C LEU A 268 -13.54 -33.78 0.06
N ASP A 269 -14.43 -34.43 0.81
CA ASP A 269 -14.78 -35.84 0.62
C ASP A 269 -16.21 -35.93 0.05
N ASP A 270 -16.46 -36.93 -0.80
CA ASP A 270 -17.79 -37.17 -1.33
C ASP A 270 -18.66 -37.72 -0.19
N MET A 271 -19.61 -36.92 0.27
CA MET A 271 -20.61 -37.34 1.25
C MET A 271 -21.61 -38.25 0.53
N ASP A 272 -21.50 -39.56 0.76
CA ASP A 272 -22.42 -40.62 0.28
C ASP A 272 -23.91 -40.34 0.62
#